data_AF-A0A4Q7V6K6-F1
#
_entry.id   AF-A0A4Q7V6K6-F1
#
_cell.length_a   1.000
_cell.length_b   1.000
_cell.length_c   1.000
_cell.angle_alpha   90.00
_cell.angle_beta   90.00
_cell.angle_gamma   90.00
#
_symmetry.space_group_name_H-M   'P 1'
#
loop_
_entity.id
_entity.type
_entity.pdbx_description
1 polymer ?
#
loop_
_entity_poly.entity_id
_entity_poly.type
_entity_poly.pdbx_seq_one_letter_code
_entity_poly.pdbx_strand_id
1 'polypeptide(L)'
;MQDRIFKGASRPAMIVGIPIVPFILLSGLHIIIAMWLMVFINILATLVVLLILAFEILALRKLSENDAYRLNIFLAWVRNSTFRRNAANWGTHSMSPINYKKRVDEDDEY
;
A
#
# COMPACT_ATOMS: atom_id res chain seq x y z
N MET A 1 -14.12 -2.76 23.81
CA MET A 1 -14.23 -2.85 22.34
C MET A 1 -14.10 -1.44 21.79
N GLN A 2 -12.94 -1.07 21.26
CA GLN A 2 -12.76 0.25 20.65
C GLN A 2 -13.38 0.19 19.25
N ASP A 3 -14.43 0.97 19.02
CA ASP A 3 -15.23 0.94 17.80
C ASP A 3 -14.35 1.19 16.56
N ARG A 4 -14.16 0.12 15.78
CA ARG A 4 -13.38 0.14 14.53
C ARG A 4 -14.03 1.04 13.47
N ILE A 5 -15.32 1.34 13.65
CA ILE A 5 -16.11 2.22 12.79
C ILE A 5 -15.56 3.65 12.85
N PHE A 6 -15.17 4.17 14.03
CA PHE A 6 -14.68 5.55 14.15
C PHE A 6 -13.28 5.75 13.55
N LYS A 7 -12.45 4.71 13.42
CA LYS A 7 -11.13 4.80 12.76
C LYS A 7 -11.23 5.10 11.26
N GLY A 8 -12.34 4.73 10.62
CA GLY A 8 -12.60 5.05 9.21
C GLY A 8 -12.96 6.52 8.97
N ALA A 9 -13.32 7.26 10.02
CA ALA A 9 -13.63 8.70 9.92
C ALA A 9 -12.36 9.58 9.99
N SER A 10 -11.22 9.01 10.38
CA SER A 10 -9.94 9.70 10.44
C SER A 10 -9.31 9.73 9.05
N ARG A 11 -9.21 10.91 8.44
CA ARG A 11 -8.43 11.08 7.20
C ARG A 11 -7.00 10.57 7.45
N PRO A 12 -6.44 9.70 6.58
CA PRO A 12 -5.06 9.29 6.70
C PRO A 12 -4.16 10.52 6.62
N ALA A 13 -3.02 10.47 7.31
CA ALA A 13 -2.05 11.56 7.25
C ALA A 13 -1.51 11.69 5.82
N MET A 14 -1.64 12.89 5.23
CA MET A 14 -1.24 13.21 3.86
C MET A 14 -0.32 14.43 3.84
N ILE A 15 0.71 14.39 3.00
CA ILE A 15 1.60 15.52 2.70
C ILE A 15 1.34 15.94 1.25
N VAL A 16 0.93 17.20 1.04
CA VAL A 16 0.62 17.76 -0.30
C VAL A 16 -0.38 16.88 -1.07
N GLY A 17 -1.35 16.29 -0.37
CA GLY A 17 -2.35 15.39 -0.95
C GLY A 17 -1.89 13.96 -1.19
N ILE A 18 -0.63 13.60 -0.89
CA ILE A 18 -0.09 12.23 -1.02
C ILE A 18 -0.06 11.56 0.36
N PRO A 19 -0.51 10.30 0.50
CA PRO A 19 -0.40 9.60 1.78
C PRO A 19 1.07 9.45 2.22
N ILE A 20 1.35 9.66 3.50
CA ILE A 20 2.74 9.71 4.01
C ILE A 20 3.50 8.39 3.79
N VAL A 21 2.82 7.26 4.01
CA VAL A 21 3.43 5.92 3.90
C VAL A 21 3.99 5.64 2.50
N PRO A 22 3.20 5.72 1.39
CA PRO A 22 3.73 5.49 0.05
C PRO A 22 4.77 6.54 -0.35
N PHE A 23 4.63 7.80 0.11
CA PHE A 23 5.61 8.84 -0.17
C PHE A 23 7.00 8.51 0.41
N ILE A 24 7.05 8.10 1.69
CA ILE A 24 8.31 7.72 2.34
C ILE A 24 8.91 6.46 1.70
N LEU A 25 8.08 5.47 1.38
CA LEU A 25 8.57 4.22 0.77
C LEU A 25 9.19 4.46 -0.62
N LEU A 26 8.51 5.23 -1.47
CA LEU A 26 9.03 5.53 -2.81
C LEU A 26 10.29 6.39 -2.75
N SER A 27 10.27 7.48 -1.97
CA SER A 27 11.44 8.36 -1.84
C SER A 27 12.63 7.61 -1.24
N GLY A 28 12.44 6.84 -0.18
CA GLY A 28 13.50 6.04 0.45
C GLY A 28 14.10 5.01 -0.51
N LEU A 29 13.26 4.26 -1.24
CA LEU A 29 13.73 3.26 -2.20
C LEU A 29 14.53 3.92 -3.33
N HIS A 30 14.03 5.01 -3.90
CA HIS A 30 14.70 5.73 -4.98
C HIS A 30 16.02 6.34 -4.53
N ILE A 31 16.10 6.89 -3.32
CA ILE A 31 17.35 7.44 -2.79
C ILE A 31 18.41 6.35 -2.62
N ILE A 32 18.03 5.18 -2.10
CA ILE A 32 18.96 4.05 -1.94
C ILE A 32 19.46 3.58 -3.32
N ILE A 33 18.56 3.42 -4.29
CA ILE A 33 18.92 3.04 -5.67
C ILE A 33 19.82 4.10 -6.30
N ALA A 34 19.46 5.38 -6.19
CA ALA A 34 20.21 6.52 -6.71
C ALA A 34 21.63 6.57 -6.15
N MET A 35 21.79 6.30 -4.85
CA MET A 35 23.09 6.22 -4.18
C MET A 35 23.96 5.11 -4.77
N TRP A 36 23.42 3.90 -4.96
CA TRP A 36 24.16 2.79 -5.55
C TRP A 36 24.50 3.03 -7.03
N LEU A 37 23.57 3.59 -7.81
CA LEU A 37 23.82 3.94 -9.22
C LEU A 37 24.90 5.01 -9.37
N MET A 38 24.96 5.96 -8.43
CA MET A 38 26.01 6.97 -8.41
C MET A 38 27.40 6.34 -8.19
N VAL A 39 27.47 5.33 -7.31
CA VAL A 39 28.73 4.63 -6.99
C VAL A 39 29.18 3.72 -8.13
N PHE A 40 28.27 2.97 -8.75
CA PHE A 40 28.64 1.92 -9.70
C PHE A 40 28.57 2.31 -11.18
N ILE A 41 27.77 3.30 -11.54
CA ILE A 41 27.51 3.63 -12.95
C ILE A 41 28.00 5.04 -13.27
N ASN A 42 27.21 6.05 -12.96
CA ASN A 42 27.51 7.46 -13.17
C ASN A 42 26.37 8.34 -12.63
N ILE A 43 26.60 9.65 -12.63
CA ILE A 43 25.62 10.66 -12.23
C ILE A 43 24.38 10.70 -13.12
N LEU A 44 24.49 10.34 -14.41
CA LEU A 44 23.36 10.34 -15.35
C LEU A 44 22.32 9.27 -14.97
N ALA A 45 22.77 8.07 -14.59
CA ALA A 45 21.91 7.00 -14.10
C ALA A 45 21.13 7.43 -12.84
N THR A 46 21.80 8.13 -11.92
CA THR A 46 21.17 8.73 -10.74
C THR A 46 20.10 9.75 -11.11
N LEU A 47 20.37 10.65 -12.06
CA LEU A 47 19.39 11.64 -12.54
C LEU A 47 18.15 11.00 -13.16
N VAL A 48 18.31 9.93 -13.94
CA VAL A 48 17.19 9.19 -14.52
C VAL A 48 16.28 8.63 -13.43
N VAL A 49 16.85 8.04 -12.38
CA VAL A 49 16.05 7.52 -11.25
C VAL A 49 15.32 8.63 -10.50
N LEU A 50 15.95 9.79 -10.32
CA LEU A 50 15.28 10.94 -9.68
C LEU A 50 14.14 11.50 -10.56
N LEU A 51 14.28 11.48 -11.89
CA LEU A 51 13.20 11.85 -12.80
C LEU A 51 12.01 10.87 -12.72
N ILE A 52 12.30 9.56 -12.61
CA ILE A 52 11.26 8.54 -12.41
C ILE A 52 10.53 8.81 -11.08
N LEU A 53 11.27 9.06 -9.99
CA LEU A 53 10.69 9.42 -8.69
C LEU A 53 9.74 10.62 -8.81
N ALA A 54 10.16 11.69 -9.50
CA ALA A 54 9.33 12.87 -9.69
C ALA A 54 8.03 12.55 -10.44
N PHE A 55 8.11 11.70 -11.48
CA PHE A 55 6.93 11.26 -12.22
C PHE A 55 5.97 10.43 -11.36
N GLU A 56 6.49 9.49 -10.57
CA GLU A 56 5.68 8.67 -9.67
C GLU A 56 4.98 9.51 -8.59
N ILE A 57 5.67 10.50 -8.02
CA ILE A 57 5.08 11.44 -7.06
C ILE A 57 3.91 12.21 -7.69
N LEU A 58 4.07 12.67 -8.93
CA LEU A 58 2.98 13.35 -9.65
C LEU A 58 1.81 12.41 -9.95
N ALA A 59 2.07 11.15 -10.31
CA ALA A 59 1.04 10.14 -10.53
C ALA A 59 0.26 9.85 -9.23
N LEU A 60 0.97 9.69 -8.10
CA LEU A 60 0.36 9.53 -6.79
C LEU A 60 -0.48 10.74 -6.38
N ARG A 61 0.00 11.95 -6.66
CA ARG A 61 -0.74 13.18 -6.39
C ARG A 61 -2.06 13.22 -7.16
N LYS A 62 -2.04 12.92 -8.46
CA LYS A 62 -3.26 12.84 -9.28
C LYS A 62 -4.21 11.75 -8.82
N LEU A 63 -3.69 10.61 -8.38
CA LEU A 63 -4.53 9.50 -7.89
C LEU A 63 -5.25 9.86 -6.58
N SER A 64 -4.55 10.58 -5.70
CA SER A 64 -5.02 10.94 -4.35
C SER A 64 -5.85 12.23 -4.32
N GLU A 65 -5.80 13.06 -5.37
CA GLU A 65 -6.60 14.28 -5.50
C GLU A 65 -8.11 14.03 -5.40
N ASN A 66 -8.58 12.90 -5.95
CA ASN A 66 -10.00 12.59 -5.99
C ASN A 66 -10.52 11.86 -4.73
N ASP A 67 -9.68 11.09 -4.03
CA ASP A 67 -10.11 10.32 -2.85
C ASP A 67 -8.92 9.87 -2.00
N ALA A 68 -8.86 10.37 -0.77
CA ALA A 68 -7.84 10.04 0.21
C ALA A 68 -7.82 8.55 0.63
N TYR A 69 -8.91 7.81 0.43
CA TYR A 69 -9.03 6.40 0.81
C TYR A 69 -8.78 5.41 -0.34
N ARG A 70 -8.80 5.87 -1.60
CA ARG A 70 -8.57 5.00 -2.77
C ARG A 70 -7.26 4.22 -2.71
N LEU A 71 -6.19 4.89 -2.29
CA LEU A 71 -4.87 4.25 -2.18
C LEU A 71 -4.87 3.16 -1.09
N ASN A 72 -5.59 3.39 0.01
CA ASN A 72 -5.67 2.41 1.10
C ASN A 72 -6.48 1.18 0.68
N ILE A 73 -7.56 1.37 -0.09
CA ILE A 73 -8.33 0.29 -0.71
C ILE A 73 -7.45 -0.48 -1.72
N PHE A 74 -6.69 0.24 -2.55
CA PHE A 74 -5.77 -0.39 -3.50
C PHE A 74 -4.69 -1.21 -2.80
N LEU A 75 -4.05 -0.67 -1.75
CA LEU A 75 -3.07 -1.41 -0.94
C LEU A 75 -3.70 -2.64 -0.26
N ALA A 76 -4.90 -2.52 0.27
CA ALA A 76 -5.63 -3.65 0.84
C ALA A 76 -5.91 -4.74 -0.20
N TRP A 77 -6.27 -4.34 -1.42
CA TRP A 77 -6.45 -5.24 -2.55
C TRP A 77 -5.13 -5.92 -2.97
N VAL A 78 -4.04 -5.16 -3.11
CA VAL A 78 -2.71 -5.70 -3.47
C VAL A 78 -2.25 -6.71 -2.42
N ARG A 79 -2.31 -6.34 -1.13
CA ARG A 79 -1.94 -7.22 -0.01
C ARG A 79 -2.73 -8.53 -0.03
N ASN A 80 -4.02 -8.45 -0.35
CA ASN A 80 -4.90 -9.60 -0.32
C ASN A 80 -4.95 -10.36 -1.65
N SER A 81 -4.27 -9.88 -2.70
CA SER A 81 -4.30 -10.50 -4.03
C SER A 81 -3.77 -11.94 -4.00
N THR A 82 -2.78 -12.22 -3.14
CA THR A 82 -2.20 -13.56 -2.93
C THR A 82 -3.14 -14.54 -2.23
N PHE A 83 -4.13 -14.04 -1.47
CA PHE A 83 -5.11 -14.85 -0.76
C PHE A 83 -6.35 -15.18 -1.61
N ARG A 84 -6.38 -14.71 -2.87
CA ARG A 84 -7.45 -14.98 -3.85
C ARG A 84 -7.35 -16.37 -4.48
N ARG A 85 -7.01 -17.41 -3.71
CA ARG A 85 -6.77 -18.78 -4.22
C ARG A 85 -7.98 -19.39 -4.93
N ASN A 86 -9.20 -19.08 -4.49
CA ASN A 86 -10.45 -19.59 -5.09
C ASN A 86 -11.09 -18.61 -6.11
N ALA A 87 -10.41 -17.52 -6.49
CA ALA A 87 -10.99 -16.53 -7.39
C ALA A 87 -11.27 -17.09 -8.80
N ALA A 88 -10.52 -18.11 -9.25
CA ALA A 88 -10.78 -18.79 -10.52
C ALA A 88 -12.16 -19.47 -10.55
N ASN A 89 -12.64 -19.95 -9.40
CA ASN A 89 -13.89 -20.69 -9.31
C ASN A 89 -15.10 -19.77 -9.04
N TRP A 90 -14.89 -18.65 -8.33
CA TRP A 90 -15.98 -17.83 -7.80
C TRP A 90 -16.05 -16.44 -8.43
N GLY A 91 -15.02 -15.99 -9.16
CA GLY A 91 -14.95 -14.69 -9.83
C GLY A 91 -14.94 -13.46 -8.89
N THR A 92 -15.25 -13.64 -7.60
CA THR A 92 -15.46 -12.57 -6.63
C THR A 92 -14.61 -12.77 -5.37
N HIS A 93 -14.42 -11.71 -4.59
CA HIS A 93 -13.70 -11.76 -3.32
C HIS A 93 -14.38 -10.81 -2.33
N SER A 94 -15.01 -11.37 -1.30
CA SER A 94 -15.62 -10.59 -0.22
C SER A 94 -14.62 -10.40 0.93
N MET A 95 -14.49 -9.17 1.42
CA MET A 95 -13.65 -8.86 2.57
C MET A 95 -14.54 -8.31 3.69
N SER A 96 -14.54 -8.99 4.83
CA SER A 96 -15.18 -8.48 6.04
C SER A 96 -14.12 -7.83 6.94
N PRO A 97 -14.42 -6.70 7.59
CA PRO A 97 -13.50 -6.14 8.58
C PRO A 97 -13.32 -7.07 9.78
N ILE A 98 -14.20 -8.06 9.98
CA ILE A 98 -14.20 -8.94 11.16
C ILE A 98 -12.92 -9.78 11.22
N ASN A 99 -12.27 -9.78 12.38
CA ASN A 99 -11.11 -10.63 12.62
C ASN A 99 -11.63 -11.99 13.13
N TYR A 100 -11.74 -12.97 12.23
CA TYR A 100 -12.23 -14.30 12.60
C TYR A 100 -11.15 -15.02 13.44
N LYS A 101 -11.47 -15.30 14.69
CA LYS A 101 -10.66 -16.18 15.54
C LYS A 101 -11.06 -17.62 15.21
N LYS A 102 -10.09 -18.52 14.97
CA LYS A 102 -10.35 -19.96 14.85
C LYS A 102 -11.07 -20.37 16.15
N ARG A 103 -12.29 -20.92 16.03
CA ARG A 103 -12.93 -21.55 17.18
C ARG A 103 -12.11 -22.82 17.47
N VAL A 104 -11.70 -22.96 18.73
CA VAL A 104 -11.18 -24.24 19.21
C VAL A 104 -12.44 -25.05 19.41
N ASP A 105 -12.65 -26.04 18.56
CA ASP A 105 -13.74 -26.99 18.77
C ASP A 105 -13.31 -27.90 19.92
N GLU A 106 -14.22 -28.18 20.84
CA GLU A 106 -13.99 -28.90 22.11
C GLU A 106 -13.55 -30.37 21.87
N ASP A 107 -13.55 -30.80 20.61
CA ASP A 107 -13.17 -32.13 20.13
C ASP A 107 -11.65 -32.27 19.83
N ASP A 108 -10.90 -31.15 19.81
CA ASP A 108 -9.43 -31.15 19.58
C ASP A 108 -8.62 -31.35 20.90
N GLU A 109 -9.28 -31.59 22.04
CA GLU A 109 -8.68 -31.73 23.39
C GLU A 109 -8.46 -33.21 23.83
N TYR A 110 -8.70 -34.19 22.95
CA TYR A 110 -8.46 -35.63 23.23
C TYR A 110 -7.55 -36.31 22.21
#